data_AF-A0A374URS2-F1
#
_entry.id   AF-A0A374URS2-F1
#
_cell.length_a   1.000
_cell.length_b   1.000
_cell.length_c   1.000
_cell.angle_alpha   90.00
_cell.angle_beta   90.00
_cell.angle_gamma   90.00
#
_symmetry.space_group_name_H-M   'P 1'
#
loop_
_entity.id
_entity.type
_entity.pdbx_description
1 polymer ?
#
loop_
_entity_poly.entity_id
_entity_poly.type
_entity_poly.pdbx_seq_one_letter_code
_entity_poly.pdbx_strand_id
1 'polypeptide(L)'
;MCRAQRQKIKLLEEGGADEQAIINARARYVKTSDEYVNFSKSVGLSQQWDRVTVGGKNALGSKLPKKAESVNKITAKNVAKFSKYSIIKKVELPTETNTIKSMSPETKELISKSIDSVTAEYDVHIDEIVSKPLGESDKNVPFQFQPIRGSDGSLIKHLVINTNYDFMGSQENFQKRILKNYDKGVLASNSVEGLISHELAHIMTFQDVSTYTGYLLRNKEVAERYIFGVSKYANASLDGSECIAEAFAKKRCGGALNADEQNLVNEFIERWKK
;
A
#
# COMPACT_ATOMS: atom_id res chain seq x y z
N MET A 1 0.31 9.46 19.45
CA MET A 1 -0.25 8.77 18.27
C MET A 1 -1.66 9.25 17.92
N CYS A 2 -2.67 9.01 18.77
CA CYS A 2 -4.06 9.45 18.52
C CYS A 2 -4.28 10.98 18.44
N ARG A 3 -3.44 11.81 19.09
CA ARG A 3 -3.62 13.27 19.10
C ARG A 3 -3.29 13.91 17.74
N ALA A 4 -2.21 13.46 17.09
CA ALA A 4 -1.80 13.93 15.77
C ALA A 4 -2.78 13.47 14.66
N GLN A 5 -3.25 12.23 14.73
CA GLN A 5 -4.28 11.72 13.81
C GLN A 5 -5.63 12.43 13.99
N ARG A 6 -6.03 12.76 15.23
CA ARG A 6 -7.20 13.62 15.49
C ARG A 6 -7.04 15.03 14.94
N GLN A 7 -5.86 15.63 15.13
CA GLN A 7 -5.55 16.94 14.55
C GLN A 7 -5.58 16.90 13.03
N LYS A 8 -5.12 15.81 12.41
CA LYS A 8 -5.14 15.58 10.96
C LYS A 8 -6.56 15.41 10.41
N ILE A 9 -7.44 14.65 11.07
CA ILE A 9 -8.86 14.55 10.68
C ILE A 9 -9.52 15.93 10.76
N LYS A 10 -9.24 16.68 11.83
CA LYS A 10 -9.79 18.02 12.05
C LYS A 10 -9.32 19.01 10.98
N LEU A 11 -8.05 18.95 10.58
CA LEU A 11 -7.49 19.75 9.49
C LEU A 11 -8.05 19.36 8.11
N LEU A 12 -8.36 18.08 7.88
CA LEU A 12 -8.99 17.59 6.64
C LEU A 12 -10.46 18.01 6.54
N GLU A 13 -11.19 18.01 7.66
CA GLU A 13 -12.56 18.50 7.76
C GLU A 13 -12.63 20.03 7.58
N GLU A 14 -11.73 20.77 8.23
CA GLU A 14 -11.63 22.24 8.12
C GLU A 14 -11.12 22.69 6.74
N GLY A 15 -10.34 21.84 6.05
CA GLY A 15 -9.81 22.05 4.71
C GLY A 15 -10.75 21.68 3.56
N GLY A 16 -11.96 21.17 3.85
CA GLY A 16 -12.93 20.78 2.83
C GLY A 16 -12.47 19.59 1.97
N ALA A 17 -11.67 18.69 2.53
CA ALA A 17 -11.20 17.50 1.85
C ALA A 17 -12.36 16.60 1.42
N ASP A 18 -12.15 15.86 0.32
CA ASP A 18 -13.11 14.90 -0.21
C ASP A 18 -13.59 13.92 0.87
N GLU A 19 -14.89 13.61 0.86
CA GLU A 19 -15.55 12.84 1.92
C GLU A 19 -14.90 11.45 2.09
N GLN A 20 -14.42 10.87 1.00
CA GLN A 20 -13.67 9.61 1.00
C GLN A 20 -12.28 9.73 1.67
N ALA A 21 -11.61 10.87 1.54
CA ALA A 21 -10.33 11.13 2.21
C ALA A 21 -10.51 11.28 3.72
N ILE A 22 -11.60 11.91 4.16
CA ILE A 22 -11.98 12.01 5.57
C ILE A 22 -12.33 10.61 6.12
N ILE A 23 -13.10 9.81 5.37
CA ILE A 23 -13.45 8.44 5.75
C ILE A 23 -12.20 7.55 5.87
N ASN A 24 -11.27 7.63 4.93
CA ASN A 24 -10.03 6.83 4.96
C ASN A 24 -9.11 7.27 6.11
N ALA A 25 -9.01 8.57 6.38
CA ALA A 25 -8.25 9.08 7.53
C ALA A 25 -8.88 8.66 8.87
N ARG A 26 -10.21 8.67 8.95
CA ARG A 26 -10.98 8.17 10.11
C ARG A 26 -10.81 6.66 10.28
N ALA A 27 -10.83 5.87 9.21
CA ALA A 27 -10.61 4.43 9.26
C ALA A 27 -9.19 4.06 9.75
N ARG A 28 -8.17 4.75 9.25
CA ARG A 28 -6.78 4.60 9.74
C ARG A 28 -6.67 4.98 11.23
N TYR A 29 -7.31 6.07 11.66
CA TYR A 29 -7.36 6.45 13.08
C TYR A 29 -8.08 5.41 13.94
N VAL A 30 -9.24 4.89 13.49
CA VAL A 30 -10.01 3.88 14.23
C VAL A 30 -9.19 2.60 14.38
N LYS A 31 -8.52 2.12 13.31
CA LYS A 31 -7.64 0.95 13.37
C LYS A 31 -6.49 1.14 14.37
N THR A 32 -5.78 2.26 14.31
CA THR A 32 -4.70 2.56 15.28
C THR A 32 -5.23 2.77 16.70
N SER A 33 -6.44 3.32 16.85
CA SER A 33 -7.09 3.56 18.14
C SER A 33 -7.57 2.26 18.79
N ASP A 34 -8.17 1.35 18.02
CA ASP A 34 -8.65 0.05 18.50
C ASP A 34 -7.48 -0.85 18.89
N GLU A 35 -6.40 -0.85 18.10
CA GLU A 35 -5.15 -1.53 18.42
C GLU A 35 -4.52 -0.96 19.72
N TYR A 36 -4.55 0.36 19.91
CA TYR A 36 -4.07 1.01 21.13
C TYR A 36 -4.97 0.76 22.36
N VAL A 37 -6.29 0.73 22.18
CA VAL A 37 -7.27 0.41 23.23
C VAL A 37 -7.13 -1.04 23.67
N ASN A 38 -6.95 -1.96 22.73
CA ASN A 38 -6.74 -3.37 23.00
C ASN A 38 -5.38 -3.62 23.67
N PHE A 39 -4.33 -2.94 23.23
CA PHE A 39 -3.02 -2.93 23.88
C PHE A 39 -3.09 -2.39 25.31
N SER A 40 -3.72 -1.23 25.54
CA SER A 40 -3.82 -0.61 26.86
C SER A 40 -4.62 -1.47 27.85
N LYS A 41 -5.66 -2.17 27.36
CA LYS A 41 -6.45 -3.13 28.14
C LYS A 41 -5.65 -4.41 28.47
N SER A 42 -4.84 -4.91 27.54
CA SER A 42 -4.07 -6.15 27.75
C SER A 42 -2.86 -5.98 28.68
N VAL A 43 -2.37 -4.75 28.83
CA VAL A 43 -1.21 -4.42 29.70
C VAL A 43 -1.60 -3.66 30.98
N GLY A 44 -2.90 -3.51 31.28
CA GLY A 44 -3.40 -2.94 32.54
C GLY A 44 -3.13 -1.45 32.73
N LEU A 45 -2.91 -0.69 31.67
CA LEU A 45 -2.67 0.76 31.73
C LEU A 45 -4.01 1.51 31.75
N SER A 46 -4.19 2.40 32.74
CA SER A 46 -5.37 3.27 32.78
C SER A 46 -5.38 4.21 31.57
N GLN A 47 -6.51 4.23 30.86
CA GLN A 47 -6.66 5.04 29.65
C GLN A 47 -6.69 6.52 30.02
N GLN A 48 -5.89 7.36 29.33
CA GLN A 48 -5.92 8.83 29.49
C GLN A 48 -7.19 9.46 28.87
N TRP A 49 -8.36 9.11 29.37
CA TRP A 49 -9.61 9.81 29.05
C TRP A 49 -10.15 10.68 30.20
N ASP A 50 -9.50 10.71 31.38
CA ASP A 50 -9.95 11.53 32.51
C ASP A 50 -9.36 12.94 32.60
N ARG A 51 -8.60 13.42 31.61
CA ARG A 51 -8.35 14.86 31.45
C ARG A 51 -8.29 15.23 29.99
N VAL A 52 -9.39 15.75 29.45
CA VAL A 52 -9.53 17.14 29.00
C VAL A 52 -10.90 17.24 28.30
N THR A 53 -11.92 17.47 29.11
CA THR A 53 -13.17 18.10 28.69
C THR A 53 -13.20 19.46 29.35
N VAL A 54 -12.78 20.51 28.64
CA VAL A 54 -13.15 21.90 29.00
C VAL A 54 -13.26 22.74 27.72
N GLY A 55 -14.47 23.19 27.41
CA GLY A 55 -14.73 24.42 26.64
C GLY A 55 -14.84 24.27 25.12
N GLY A 56 -16.02 23.92 24.63
CA GLY A 56 -16.33 23.94 23.20
C GLY A 56 -16.24 25.35 22.57
N LYS A 57 -15.63 25.43 21.37
CA LYS A 57 -15.96 26.34 20.24
C LYS A 57 -14.98 26.15 19.08
N ASN A 58 -15.47 26.45 17.88
CA ASN A 58 -14.91 26.15 16.55
C ASN A 58 -14.16 27.37 16.00
N ALA A 59 -13.20 27.20 15.08
CA ALA A 59 -12.62 28.30 14.30
C ALA A 59 -12.31 27.86 12.86
N LEU A 60 -13.35 27.81 12.01
CA LEU A 60 -13.21 27.70 10.55
C LEU A 60 -13.00 29.09 9.95
N GLY A 61 -11.97 29.24 9.10
CA GLY A 61 -11.62 30.48 8.40
C GLY A 61 -11.06 30.25 6.99
N SER A 62 -11.96 30.03 6.02
CA SER A 62 -11.93 30.42 4.59
C SER A 62 -10.71 30.27 3.65
N LYS A 63 -11.00 29.62 2.49
CA LYS A 63 -10.66 29.91 1.06
C LYS A 63 -9.49 29.19 0.34
N LEU A 64 -9.87 28.35 -0.63
CA LEU A 64 -9.09 27.72 -1.72
C LEU A 64 -8.64 28.70 -2.82
N PRO A 65 -7.55 28.40 -3.57
CA PRO A 65 -7.39 28.83 -4.96
C PRO A 65 -7.26 27.68 -5.99
N LYS A 66 -7.45 28.05 -7.25
CA LYS A 66 -7.86 27.25 -8.43
C LYS A 66 -6.71 26.66 -9.25
N LYS A 67 -7.06 25.52 -9.87
CA LYS A 67 -6.60 24.80 -11.09
C LYS A 67 -5.60 25.48 -12.05
N ALA A 68 -4.64 24.68 -12.55
CA ALA A 68 -3.97 24.89 -13.84
C ALA A 68 -3.96 23.57 -14.66
N GLU A 69 -4.21 23.69 -15.97
CA GLU A 69 -4.39 22.60 -16.94
C GLU A 69 -3.16 22.38 -17.85
N SER A 70 -3.08 21.15 -18.39
CA SER A 70 -2.38 20.72 -19.63
C SER A 70 -0.83 20.60 -19.56
N VAL A 71 -0.10 19.68 -20.23
CA VAL A 71 -0.24 18.78 -21.40
C VAL A 71 0.80 17.62 -21.18
N ASN A 72 0.60 16.33 -21.52
CA ASN A 72 1.11 15.73 -22.76
C ASN A 72 0.81 14.22 -22.87
N LYS A 73 0.40 13.82 -24.09
CA LYS A 73 0.09 12.47 -24.55
C LYS A 73 1.37 11.63 -24.71
N ILE A 74 1.38 10.39 -24.24
CA ILE A 74 2.38 9.38 -24.65
C ILE A 74 1.63 8.22 -25.31
N THR A 75 1.97 7.95 -26.57
CA THR A 75 1.34 6.97 -27.45
C THR A 75 1.94 5.56 -27.32
N ALA A 76 1.07 4.57 -27.52
CA ALA A 76 1.14 3.09 -27.55
C ALA A 76 2.41 2.32 -28.03
N LYS A 77 3.61 2.92 -28.14
CA LYS A 77 4.82 2.24 -28.66
C LYS A 77 5.66 1.49 -27.62
N ASN A 78 5.34 1.58 -26.32
CA ASN A 78 6.15 0.96 -25.25
C ASN A 78 5.73 -0.48 -24.87
N VAL A 79 4.79 -1.09 -25.60
CA VAL A 79 4.18 -2.39 -25.23
C VAL A 79 5.04 -3.61 -25.62
N ALA A 80 6.10 -3.44 -26.43
CA ALA A 80 6.73 -4.56 -27.15
C ALA A 80 8.14 -4.98 -26.66
N LYS A 81 8.43 -4.98 -25.35
CA LYS A 81 9.78 -5.35 -24.86
C LYS A 81 9.88 -6.28 -23.64
N PHE A 82 8.88 -7.13 -23.40
CA PHE A 82 8.93 -8.16 -22.35
C PHE A 82 8.79 -9.56 -22.94
N SER A 83 9.85 -10.09 -23.53
CA SER A 83 9.88 -11.49 -24.01
C SER A 83 11.33 -11.97 -24.12
N LYS A 84 11.92 -12.37 -22.99
CA LYS A 84 12.93 -13.43 -22.87
C LYS A 84 13.53 -13.43 -21.45
N TYR A 85 12.91 -14.14 -20.53
CA TYR A 85 13.65 -14.75 -19.43
C TYR A 85 13.11 -16.16 -19.16
N SER A 86 14.05 -17.10 -19.11
CA SER A 86 13.93 -18.54 -19.06
C SER A 86 13.15 -19.04 -17.85
N ILE A 87 12.37 -20.11 -18.05
CA ILE A 87 11.59 -20.93 -17.11
C ILE A 87 11.92 -20.65 -15.61
N ILE A 88 11.24 -19.67 -15.04
CA ILE A 88 11.26 -19.37 -13.60
C ILE A 88 10.29 -20.34 -12.91
N LYS A 89 10.66 -20.86 -11.74
CA LYS A 89 9.77 -21.67 -10.89
C LYS A 89 8.51 -20.84 -10.64
N LYS A 90 7.38 -21.28 -11.19
CA LYS A 90 6.13 -20.53 -11.14
C LYS A 90 5.60 -20.54 -9.71
N VAL A 91 5.52 -19.38 -9.06
CA VAL A 91 4.80 -19.23 -7.80
C VAL A 91 3.36 -19.69 -8.01
N GLU A 92 2.97 -20.73 -7.29
CA GLU A 92 1.60 -21.23 -7.30
C GLU A 92 0.72 -20.34 -6.42
N LEU A 93 -0.37 -19.83 -6.98
CA LEU A 93 -1.35 -19.06 -6.22
C LEU A 93 -2.30 -20.00 -5.46
N PRO A 94 -2.86 -19.57 -4.31
CA PRO A 94 -3.82 -20.36 -3.56
C PRO A 94 -5.01 -20.78 -4.42
N THR A 95 -5.51 -22.00 -4.20
CA THR A 95 -6.60 -22.59 -5.02
C THR A 95 -7.89 -21.77 -4.96
N GLU A 96 -8.10 -21.01 -3.89
CA GLU A 96 -9.24 -20.12 -3.68
C GLU A 96 -9.29 -19.01 -4.73
N THR A 97 -8.16 -18.65 -5.36
CA THR A 97 -8.16 -17.76 -6.53
C THR A 97 -9.01 -18.31 -7.68
N ASN A 98 -9.23 -19.63 -7.75
CA ASN A 98 -10.13 -20.27 -8.72
C ASN A 98 -11.60 -19.94 -8.53
N THR A 99 -11.98 -19.49 -7.35
CA THR A 99 -13.36 -19.10 -7.04
C THR A 99 -13.68 -17.66 -7.43
N ILE A 100 -12.66 -16.84 -7.76
CA ILE A 100 -12.82 -15.43 -8.11
C ILE A 100 -13.32 -15.31 -9.55
N LYS A 101 -14.65 -15.22 -9.73
CA LYS A 101 -15.30 -15.17 -11.04
C LYS A 101 -14.82 -14.03 -11.94
N SER A 102 -14.46 -12.89 -11.36
CA SER A 102 -13.97 -11.71 -12.09
C SER A 102 -12.50 -11.85 -12.53
N MET A 103 -11.79 -12.91 -12.12
CA MET A 103 -10.36 -13.09 -12.39
C MET A 103 -10.14 -14.11 -13.52
N SER A 104 -9.75 -13.59 -14.70
CA SER A 104 -9.39 -14.43 -15.85
C SER A 104 -8.15 -15.31 -15.59
N PRO A 105 -8.00 -16.47 -16.26
CA PRO A 105 -6.79 -17.28 -16.22
C PRO A 105 -5.52 -16.47 -16.54
N GLU A 106 -5.60 -15.55 -17.50
CA GLU A 106 -4.50 -14.67 -17.90
C GLU A 106 -4.14 -13.69 -16.78
N THR A 107 -5.13 -13.17 -16.06
CA THR A 107 -4.89 -12.34 -14.87
C THR A 107 -4.14 -13.12 -13.79
N LYS A 108 -4.54 -14.38 -13.52
CA LYS A 108 -3.86 -15.25 -12.54
C LYS A 108 -2.42 -15.52 -12.94
N GLU A 109 -2.21 -15.88 -14.20
CA GLU A 109 -0.89 -16.13 -14.73
C GLU A 109 -0.01 -14.88 -14.64
N LEU A 110 -0.56 -13.70 -14.93
CA LEU A 110 0.16 -12.43 -14.81
C LEU A 110 0.54 -12.10 -13.37
N ILE A 111 -0.35 -12.35 -12.39
CA ILE A 111 -0.04 -12.18 -10.96
C ILE A 111 1.13 -13.08 -10.55
N SER A 112 1.04 -14.37 -10.86
CA SER A 112 2.09 -15.37 -10.59
C SER A 112 3.42 -14.97 -11.22
N LYS A 113 3.43 -14.62 -12.52
CA LYS A 113 4.62 -14.13 -13.22
C LYS A 113 5.19 -12.83 -12.63
N SER A 114 4.34 -11.95 -12.11
CA SER A 114 4.80 -10.70 -11.48
C SER A 114 5.56 -10.99 -10.19
N ILE A 115 5.10 -11.94 -9.38
CA ILE A 115 5.80 -12.38 -8.17
C ILE A 115 7.12 -13.05 -8.56
N ASP A 116 7.09 -13.95 -9.54
CA ASP A 116 8.28 -14.62 -10.07
C ASP A 116 9.33 -13.62 -10.57
N SER A 117 8.90 -12.59 -11.28
CA SER A 117 9.82 -11.58 -11.81
C SER A 117 10.53 -10.80 -10.71
N VAL A 118 9.82 -10.40 -9.65
CA VAL A 118 10.45 -9.68 -8.54
C VAL A 118 11.34 -10.62 -7.72
N THR A 119 10.88 -11.83 -7.41
CA THR A 119 11.65 -12.83 -6.65
C THR A 119 12.84 -13.40 -7.42
N ALA A 120 12.87 -13.27 -8.75
CA ALA A 120 14.06 -13.61 -9.54
C ALA A 120 15.19 -12.59 -9.34
N GLU A 121 14.87 -11.30 -9.22
CA GLU A 121 15.83 -10.20 -9.10
C GLU A 121 16.19 -9.84 -7.64
N TYR A 122 15.29 -10.09 -6.70
CA TYR A 122 15.44 -9.73 -5.29
C TYR A 122 15.26 -10.96 -4.39
N ASP A 123 15.97 -10.97 -3.27
CA ASP A 123 15.74 -11.90 -2.18
C ASP A 123 14.53 -11.44 -1.37
N VAL A 124 13.35 -12.00 -1.66
CA VAL A 124 12.08 -11.60 -1.03
C VAL A 124 11.58 -12.73 -0.14
N HIS A 125 11.42 -12.45 1.15
CA HIS A 125 10.94 -13.43 2.14
C HIS A 125 9.43 -13.31 2.37
N ILE A 126 8.65 -13.95 1.50
CA ILE A 126 7.20 -14.11 1.66
C ILE A 126 6.96 -15.35 2.51
N ASP A 127 6.25 -15.23 3.63
CA ASP A 127 5.92 -16.40 4.47
C ASP A 127 4.70 -17.13 3.89
N GLU A 128 3.65 -16.39 3.52
CA GLU A 128 2.41 -16.96 2.99
C GLU A 128 1.79 -16.09 1.89
N ILE A 129 1.32 -16.72 0.82
CA ILE A 129 0.40 -16.09 -0.14
C ILE A 129 -1.00 -16.61 0.21
N VAL A 130 -1.94 -15.71 0.52
CA VAL A 130 -3.26 -16.09 1.01
C VAL A 130 -4.34 -15.45 0.15
N SER A 131 -5.41 -16.19 -0.15
CA SER A 131 -6.58 -15.66 -0.85
C SER A 131 -7.77 -15.60 0.09
N LYS A 132 -8.22 -14.38 0.43
CA LYS A 132 -9.34 -14.16 1.35
C LYS A 132 -10.03 -12.83 1.05
N PRO A 133 -11.30 -12.62 1.46
CA PRO A 133 -11.94 -11.33 1.30
C PRO A 133 -11.29 -10.31 2.22
N LEU A 134 -11.11 -9.09 1.75
CA LEU A 134 -10.75 -7.95 2.59
C LEU A 134 -12.01 -7.28 3.17
N GLY A 135 -11.83 -6.50 4.24
CA GLY A 135 -12.92 -5.76 4.88
C GLY A 135 -13.54 -4.70 3.95
N GLU A 136 -14.72 -4.18 4.30
CA GLU A 136 -15.46 -3.23 3.45
C GLU A 136 -14.69 -1.97 3.06
N SER A 137 -13.78 -1.49 3.91
CA SER A 137 -12.90 -0.35 3.58
C SER A 137 -11.91 -0.65 2.48
N ASP A 138 -11.53 -1.93 2.33
CA ASP A 138 -10.42 -2.39 1.51
C ASP A 138 -10.90 -3.30 0.36
N LYS A 139 -12.22 -3.46 0.16
CA LYS A 139 -12.79 -4.30 -0.92
C LYS A 139 -12.34 -3.90 -2.33
N ASN A 140 -11.93 -2.63 -2.49
CA ASN A 140 -11.43 -2.07 -3.75
C ASN A 140 -9.91 -2.16 -3.89
N VAL A 141 -9.24 -2.90 -3.00
CA VAL A 141 -7.81 -3.17 -3.03
C VAL A 141 -7.60 -4.61 -3.53
N PRO A 142 -6.86 -4.82 -4.64
CA PRO A 142 -6.68 -6.16 -5.22
C PRO A 142 -5.69 -7.03 -4.44
N PHE A 143 -4.63 -6.42 -3.90
CA PHE A 143 -3.55 -7.10 -3.17
C PHE A 143 -3.22 -6.32 -1.91
N GLN A 144 -2.81 -6.99 -0.84
CA GLN A 144 -2.45 -6.31 0.41
C GLN A 144 -1.37 -7.08 1.17
N PHE A 145 -0.29 -6.40 1.54
CA PHE A 145 0.61 -6.87 2.58
C PHE A 145 -0.11 -6.87 3.94
N GLN A 146 -0.17 -8.04 4.60
CA GLN A 146 -0.70 -8.17 5.95
C GLN A 146 0.34 -8.75 6.90
N PRO A 147 0.84 -7.96 7.87
CA PRO A 147 1.65 -8.47 8.96
C PRO A 147 0.73 -9.19 9.96
N ILE A 148 0.99 -10.45 10.24
CA ILE A 148 0.25 -11.26 11.22
C ILE A 148 1.14 -11.59 12.41
N ARG A 149 0.58 -11.52 13.61
CA ARG A 149 1.24 -11.96 14.83
C ARG A 149 1.06 -13.48 14.97
N GLY A 150 2.15 -14.23 14.84
CA GLY A 150 2.19 -15.65 15.16
C GLY A 150 1.86 -15.91 16.63
N SER A 151 1.46 -17.14 16.96
CA SER A 151 1.14 -17.54 18.34
C SER A 151 2.33 -17.40 19.30
N ASP A 152 3.55 -17.53 18.78
CA ASP A 152 4.83 -17.33 19.47
C ASP A 152 5.31 -15.86 19.46
N GLY A 153 4.55 -14.95 18.85
CA GLY A 153 4.92 -13.54 18.68
C GLY A 153 5.76 -13.23 17.45
N SER A 154 6.06 -14.23 16.61
CA SER A 154 6.71 -14.05 15.31
C SER A 154 5.90 -13.13 14.38
N LEU A 155 6.61 -12.51 13.43
CA LEU A 155 6.00 -11.77 12.33
C LEU A 155 5.81 -12.70 11.13
N ILE A 156 4.56 -12.93 10.74
CA ILE A 156 4.22 -13.65 9.51
C ILE A 156 3.83 -12.61 8.44
N LYS A 157 4.46 -12.68 7.28
CA LYS A 157 4.38 -11.72 6.18
C LYS A 157 3.47 -12.27 5.08
N HIS A 158 2.20 -11.91 5.12
CA HIS A 158 1.22 -12.37 4.13
C HIS A 158 1.20 -11.43 2.92
N LEU A 159 1.21 -12.01 1.73
CA LEU A 159 0.70 -11.38 0.52
C LEU A 159 -0.74 -11.84 0.31
N VAL A 160 -1.70 -10.94 0.51
CA VAL A 160 -3.13 -11.25 0.36
C VAL A 160 -3.60 -10.93 -1.05
N ILE A 161 -4.27 -11.90 -1.68
CA ILE A 161 -5.08 -11.71 -2.89
C ILE A 161 -6.53 -11.57 -2.47
N ASN A 162 -7.13 -10.42 -2.76
CA ASN A 162 -8.48 -10.13 -2.29
C ASN A 162 -9.55 -10.87 -3.11
N THR A 163 -10.27 -11.81 -2.49
CA THR A 163 -11.28 -12.61 -3.19
C THR A 163 -12.59 -11.85 -3.46
N ASN A 164 -12.85 -10.73 -2.78
CA ASN A 164 -14.03 -9.89 -3.03
C ASN A 164 -13.75 -8.70 -3.97
N TYR A 165 -12.51 -8.58 -4.48
CA TYR A 165 -12.16 -7.57 -5.47
C TYR A 165 -12.69 -7.92 -6.87
N ASP A 166 -13.17 -6.92 -7.60
CA ASP A 166 -13.58 -7.08 -9.00
C ASP A 166 -12.39 -6.90 -9.96
N PHE A 167 -11.82 -8.02 -10.42
CA PHE A 167 -10.73 -8.10 -11.41
C PHE A 167 -11.18 -7.86 -12.85
N MET A 168 -12.41 -7.38 -13.07
CA MET A 168 -12.91 -6.85 -14.36
C MET A 168 -13.05 -7.89 -15.48
N GLY A 169 -13.05 -9.19 -15.16
CA GLY A 169 -13.34 -10.30 -16.08
C GLY A 169 -12.25 -10.61 -17.11
N SER A 170 -11.33 -9.68 -17.38
CA SER A 170 -10.21 -9.87 -18.29
C SER A 170 -8.96 -9.12 -17.83
N GLN A 171 -7.79 -9.65 -18.18
CA GLN A 171 -6.50 -9.01 -17.90
C GLN A 171 -6.42 -7.59 -18.50
N GLU A 172 -6.94 -7.38 -19.72
CA GLU A 172 -6.94 -6.07 -20.38
C GLU A 172 -7.78 -5.04 -19.61
N ASN A 173 -8.97 -5.41 -19.15
CA ASN A 173 -9.85 -4.49 -18.41
C ASN A 173 -9.27 -4.15 -17.04
N PHE A 174 -8.68 -5.14 -16.35
CA PHE A 174 -7.97 -4.88 -15.11
C PHE A 174 -6.81 -3.90 -15.34
N GLN A 175 -6.01 -4.13 -16.38
CA GLN A 175 -4.92 -3.24 -16.77
C GLN A 175 -5.40 -1.82 -17.09
N LYS A 176 -6.52 -1.64 -17.80
CA LYS A 176 -7.14 -0.33 -18.05
C LYS A 176 -7.54 0.39 -16.76
N ARG A 177 -8.07 -0.34 -15.76
CA ARG A 177 -8.41 0.22 -14.45
C ARG A 177 -7.15 0.74 -13.73
N ILE A 178 -6.04 0.00 -13.79
CA ILE A 178 -4.76 0.41 -13.22
C ILE A 178 -4.24 1.67 -13.92
N LEU A 179 -4.21 1.68 -15.25
CA LEU A 179 -3.77 2.83 -16.04
C LEU A 179 -4.58 4.09 -15.75
N LYS A 180 -5.90 3.98 -15.58
CA LYS A 180 -6.74 5.12 -15.22
C LYS A 180 -6.35 5.75 -13.88
N ASN A 181 -5.88 4.96 -12.91
CA ASN A 181 -5.39 5.48 -11.63
C ASN A 181 -3.99 6.09 -11.78
N TYR A 182 -3.12 5.45 -12.57
CA TYR A 182 -1.80 5.96 -12.92
C TYR A 182 -1.86 7.32 -13.64
N ASP A 183 -2.68 7.45 -14.69
CA ASP A 183 -2.82 8.68 -15.48
C ASP A 183 -3.35 9.86 -14.65
N LYS A 184 -4.10 9.56 -13.58
CA LYS A 184 -4.58 10.55 -12.62
C LYS A 184 -3.54 10.91 -11.56
N GLY A 185 -2.38 10.25 -11.55
CA GLY A 185 -1.36 10.33 -10.52
C GLY A 185 -1.80 9.75 -9.17
N VAL A 186 -2.86 8.92 -9.14
CA VAL A 186 -3.33 8.28 -7.91
C VAL A 186 -2.32 7.26 -7.43
N LEU A 187 -1.87 6.39 -8.35
CA LEU A 187 -0.86 5.37 -8.11
C LEU A 187 0.37 5.69 -8.95
N ALA A 188 1.55 5.31 -8.46
CA ALA A 188 2.77 5.29 -9.26
C ALA A 188 2.85 4.05 -10.17
N SER A 189 2.11 3.00 -9.83
CA SER A 189 1.99 1.75 -10.59
C SER A 189 1.12 1.90 -11.84
N ASN A 190 1.66 1.52 -12.99
CA ASN A 190 0.93 1.49 -14.27
C ASN A 190 0.60 0.08 -14.77
N SER A 191 0.90 -0.98 -14.00
CA SER A 191 0.69 -2.38 -14.40
C SER A 191 0.35 -3.28 -13.22
N VAL A 192 -0.12 -4.50 -13.50
CA VAL A 192 -0.30 -5.54 -12.46
C VAL A 192 1.02 -5.83 -11.75
N GLU A 193 2.12 -5.88 -12.50
CA GLU A 193 3.45 -6.07 -11.93
C GLU A 193 3.85 -4.93 -10.99
N GLY A 194 3.50 -3.69 -11.32
CA GLY A 194 3.68 -2.55 -10.42
C GLY A 194 2.92 -2.69 -9.12
N LEU A 195 1.66 -3.13 -9.16
CA LEU A 195 0.87 -3.40 -7.94
C LEU A 195 1.47 -4.53 -7.10
N ILE A 196 1.93 -5.62 -7.72
CA ILE A 196 2.60 -6.69 -6.99
C ILE A 196 3.93 -6.21 -6.40
N SER A 197 4.69 -5.43 -7.17
CA SER A 197 5.96 -4.84 -6.71
C SER A 197 5.75 -3.93 -5.50
N HIS A 198 4.65 -3.16 -5.48
CA HIS A 198 4.26 -2.34 -4.33
C HIS A 198 4.11 -3.22 -3.06
N GLU A 199 3.32 -4.29 -3.13
CA GLU A 199 3.12 -5.16 -1.95
C GLU A 199 4.40 -5.90 -1.54
N LEU A 200 5.20 -6.35 -2.50
CA LEU A 200 6.48 -7.00 -2.22
C LEU A 200 7.51 -6.03 -1.64
N ALA A 201 7.42 -4.73 -1.96
CA ALA A 201 8.23 -3.71 -1.31
C ALA A 201 7.88 -3.54 0.17
N HIS A 202 6.61 -3.66 0.55
CA HIS A 202 6.27 -3.72 1.97
C HIS A 202 6.90 -4.93 2.65
N ILE A 203 6.84 -6.11 2.04
CA ILE A 203 7.51 -7.31 2.57
C ILE A 203 9.01 -7.06 2.75
N MET A 204 9.71 -6.59 1.70
CA MET A 204 11.14 -6.30 1.74
C MET A 204 11.52 -5.22 2.77
N THR A 205 10.66 -4.23 2.99
CA THR A 205 10.90 -3.17 3.98
C THR A 205 10.99 -3.71 5.41
N PHE A 206 10.30 -4.82 5.70
CA PHE A 206 10.19 -5.39 7.04
C PHE A 206 10.78 -6.81 7.17
N GLN A 207 11.36 -7.38 6.11
CA GLN A 207 11.79 -8.79 6.12
C GLN A 207 13.01 -9.09 7.01
N ASP A 208 13.73 -8.07 7.46
CA ASP A 208 14.79 -8.20 8.46
C ASP A 208 14.25 -8.27 9.90
N VAL A 209 12.94 -8.08 10.08
CA VAL A 209 12.27 -8.11 11.38
C VAL A 209 11.56 -9.45 11.59
N SER A 210 11.90 -10.13 12.69
CA SER A 210 11.38 -11.47 12.99
C SER A 210 10.15 -11.50 13.91
N THR A 211 9.88 -10.42 14.65
CA THR A 211 8.79 -10.37 15.64
C THR A 211 7.74 -9.33 15.28
N TYR A 212 6.49 -9.60 15.61
CA TYR A 212 5.40 -8.65 15.34
C TYR A 212 5.59 -7.33 16.10
N THR A 213 6.09 -7.37 17.33
CA THR A 213 6.43 -6.17 18.10
C THR A 213 7.54 -5.36 17.43
N GLY A 214 8.58 -6.04 16.92
CA GLY A 214 9.62 -5.39 16.12
C GLY A 214 9.04 -4.71 14.89
N TYR A 215 8.07 -5.36 14.22
CA TYR A 215 7.39 -4.77 13.07
C TYR A 215 6.67 -3.49 13.44
N LEU A 216 5.92 -3.46 14.56
CA LEU A 216 5.23 -2.24 15.00
C LEU A 216 6.19 -1.08 15.28
N LEU A 217 7.35 -1.36 15.88
CA LEU A 217 8.38 -0.36 16.15
C LEU A 217 9.00 0.14 14.84
N ARG A 218 9.46 -0.77 13.98
CA ARG A 218 10.04 -0.43 12.67
C ARG A 218 9.05 0.31 11.79
N ASN A 219 7.77 -0.08 11.77
CA ASN A 219 6.75 0.58 10.99
C ASN A 219 6.54 2.03 11.44
N LYS A 220 6.65 2.30 12.74
CA LYS A 220 6.60 3.68 13.26
C LYS A 220 7.80 4.51 12.78
N GLU A 221 9.01 3.94 12.80
CA GLU A 221 10.23 4.61 12.29
C GLU A 221 10.16 4.84 10.78
N VAL A 222 9.74 3.84 10.02
CA VAL A 222 9.59 3.90 8.56
C VAL A 222 8.51 4.91 8.17
N ALA A 223 7.42 5.02 8.94
CA ALA A 223 6.37 6.01 8.68
C ALA A 223 6.91 7.46 8.69
N GLU A 224 7.94 7.75 9.51
CA GLU A 224 8.58 9.07 9.58
C GLU A 224 9.45 9.39 8.36
N ARG A 225 9.76 8.40 7.50
CA ARG A 225 10.49 8.57 6.23
C ARG A 225 9.62 9.08 5.08
N TYR A 226 8.44 9.60 5.39
CA TYR A 226 7.51 10.16 4.42
C TYR A 226 8.16 11.26 3.56
N ILE A 227 7.97 11.16 2.24
CA ILE A 227 8.32 12.21 1.28
C ILE A 227 7.09 12.58 0.42
N PHE A 228 6.93 13.87 0.15
CA PHE A 228 5.84 14.36 -0.68
C PHE A 228 6.14 14.17 -2.16
N GLY A 229 5.14 13.73 -2.92
CA GLY A 229 5.17 13.78 -4.39
C GLY A 229 5.42 12.45 -5.11
N VAL A 230 5.50 11.32 -4.40
CA VAL A 230 5.64 9.98 -5.01
C VAL A 230 4.39 9.60 -5.80
N SER A 231 3.22 9.69 -5.15
CA SER A 231 1.89 9.54 -5.75
C SER A 231 0.84 10.21 -4.86
N LYS A 232 -0.38 10.44 -5.36
CA LYS A 232 -1.47 10.95 -4.49
C LYS A 232 -1.85 9.95 -3.41
N TYR A 233 -1.71 8.66 -3.67
CA TYR A 233 -1.97 7.62 -2.69
C TYR A 233 -0.97 7.68 -1.52
N ALA A 234 0.33 7.72 -1.79
CA ALA A 234 1.35 7.90 -0.75
C ALA A 234 1.20 9.26 -0.02
N ASN A 235 0.83 10.32 -0.74
CA ASN A 235 0.56 11.62 -0.09
C ASN A 235 -0.64 11.57 0.86
N ALA A 236 -1.68 10.80 0.53
CA ALA A 236 -2.85 10.67 1.39
C ALA A 236 -2.55 9.88 2.67
N SER A 237 -1.63 8.90 2.63
CA SER A 237 -1.24 8.13 3.80
C SER A 237 -0.42 8.96 4.81
N LEU A 238 0.47 9.83 4.33
CA LEU A 238 1.58 10.40 5.11
C LEU A 238 2.42 9.32 5.80
N ASP A 239 2.72 8.26 5.07
CA ASP A 239 3.40 7.08 5.58
C ASP A 239 4.60 6.77 4.67
N GLY A 240 5.81 6.80 5.23
CA GLY A 240 7.02 6.47 4.50
C GLY A 240 7.06 5.05 3.94
N SER A 241 6.34 4.09 4.54
CA SER A 241 6.25 2.73 3.99
C SER A 241 5.55 2.72 2.62
N GLU A 242 4.50 3.53 2.47
CA GLU A 242 3.77 3.72 1.22
C GLU A 242 4.61 4.50 0.20
N CYS A 243 5.43 5.46 0.65
CA CYS A 243 6.40 6.15 -0.21
C CYS A 243 7.43 5.20 -0.79
N ILE A 244 8.00 4.31 0.04
CA ILE A 244 8.97 3.28 -0.40
C ILE A 244 8.30 2.34 -1.41
N ALA A 245 7.12 1.83 -1.10
CA ALA A 245 6.39 0.88 -1.95
C ALA A 245 6.00 1.49 -3.31
N GLU A 246 5.45 2.70 -3.31
CA GLU A 246 5.10 3.41 -4.56
C GLU A 246 6.35 3.79 -5.37
N ALA A 247 7.46 4.18 -4.73
CA ALA A 247 8.71 4.48 -5.43
C ALA A 247 9.30 3.22 -6.08
N PHE A 248 9.29 2.08 -5.39
CA PHE A 248 9.74 0.83 -5.98
C PHE A 248 8.85 0.38 -7.14
N ALA A 249 7.54 0.48 -6.98
CA ALA A 249 6.59 0.17 -8.05
C ALA A 249 6.78 1.08 -9.27
N LYS A 250 7.02 2.38 -9.05
CA LYS A 250 7.37 3.35 -10.10
C LYS A 250 8.60 2.89 -10.89
N LYS A 251 9.67 2.48 -10.20
CA LYS A 251 10.89 1.96 -10.82
C LYS A 251 10.61 0.72 -11.67
N ARG A 252 9.86 -0.24 -11.13
CA ARG A 252 9.47 -1.47 -11.85
C ARG A 252 8.62 -1.18 -13.09
N CYS A 253 7.78 -0.16 -13.03
CA CYS A 253 7.01 0.35 -14.16
C CYS A 253 7.83 1.18 -15.18
N GLY A 254 9.16 1.28 -15.01
CA GLY A 254 10.05 2.04 -15.89
C GLY A 254 10.05 3.56 -15.66
N GLY A 255 9.44 4.02 -14.57
CA GLY A 255 9.45 5.42 -14.17
C GLY A 255 10.78 5.85 -13.55
N ALA A 256 11.19 7.09 -13.83
CA ALA A 256 12.39 7.67 -13.23
C ALA A 256 12.13 8.06 -11.77
N LEU A 257 13.07 7.71 -10.88
CA LEU A 257 13.05 8.14 -9.49
C LEU A 257 13.77 9.48 -9.33
N ASN A 258 13.21 10.37 -8.50
CA ASN A 258 13.94 11.53 -8.01
C ASN A 258 14.96 11.10 -6.93
N ALA A 259 15.79 12.04 -6.47
CA ALA A 259 16.86 11.73 -5.50
C ALA A 259 16.32 11.13 -4.19
N ASP A 260 15.23 11.66 -3.65
CA ASP A 260 14.65 11.20 -2.38
C ASP A 260 14.00 9.81 -2.54
N GLU A 261 13.25 9.60 -3.63
CA GLU A 261 12.69 8.29 -4.00
C GLU A 261 13.81 7.25 -4.17
N GLN A 262 14.89 7.62 -4.85
CA GLN A 262 16.03 6.74 -5.07
C GLN A 262 16.73 6.38 -3.75
N ASN A 263 16.88 7.34 -2.84
CA ASN A 263 17.46 7.10 -1.51
C ASN A 263 16.61 6.12 -0.70
N LEU A 264 15.29 6.29 -0.68
CA LEU A 264 14.37 5.35 -0.01
C LEU A 264 14.47 3.94 -0.61
N VAL A 265 14.41 3.82 -1.94
CA VAL A 265 14.51 2.52 -2.63
C VAL A 265 15.86 1.86 -2.39
N ASN A 266 16.96 2.63 -2.39
CA ASN A 266 18.29 2.09 -2.10
C ASN A 266 18.40 1.55 -0.66
N GLU A 267 17.91 2.31 0.31
CA GLU A 267 18.03 1.98 1.72
C GLU A 267 17.17 0.78 2.12
N PHE A 268 15.95 0.67 1.60
CA PHE A 268 14.99 -0.34 2.05
C PHE A 268 14.82 -1.52 1.09
N ILE A 269 15.09 -1.35 -0.21
CA ILE A 269 14.77 -2.35 -1.23
C ILE A 269 16.02 -2.88 -1.95
N GLU A 270 16.87 -2.01 -2.53
CA GLU A 270 18.02 -2.47 -3.34
C GLU A 270 19.04 -3.28 -2.54
N ARG A 271 19.07 -3.11 -1.21
CA ARG A 271 19.86 -3.95 -0.31
C ARG A 271 19.54 -5.45 -0.39
N TRP A 272 18.39 -5.81 -0.95
CA TRP A 272 17.93 -7.19 -1.15
C TRP A 272 18.13 -7.69 -2.59
N LYS A 273 18.73 -6.89 -3.47
CA LYS A 273 18.99 -7.29 -4.84
C LYS A 273 20.05 -8.40 -4.91
N LYS A 274 19.85 -9.41 -5.77
CA LYS A 274 20.78 -10.52 -5.99
C LYS A 274 21.97 -10.15 -6.87
#